data_AF-A0A8D9E2X4-F1
#
_entry.id   AF-A0A8D9E2X4-F1
#
_cell.length_a   1.000
_cell.length_b   1.000
_cell.length_c   1.000
_cell.angle_alpha   90.00
_cell.angle_beta   90.00
_cell.angle_gamma   90.00
#
_symmetry.space_group_name_H-M   'P 1'
#
loop_
_entity.id
_entity.type
_entity.pdbx_description
1 polymer ?
#
loop_
_entity_poly.entity_id
_entity_poly.type
_entity_poly.pdbx_seq_one_letter_code
_entity_poly.pdbx_strand_id
1 'polypeptide(L)'
;MKKYGARSTGGTGTEMRILRWMCGVTRMDRIRNTRIRGTVKVTEISKKKQERRLQWFGHVERRNQEYVGKRVRGIEVGRKRNRGRPKMRYMDRVKQDLKEKNLDGTLAQNRDSWKRLTKNDDP
;
A
#
# COMPACT_ATOMS: atom_id res chain seq x y z
N MET A 1 -19.59 -23.74 5.07
CA MET A 1 -19.30 -22.30 4.91
C MET A 1 -17.97 -22.14 4.16
N LYS A 2 -18.00 -21.70 2.90
CA LYS A 2 -16.80 -21.59 2.07
C LYS A 2 -16.04 -20.31 2.46
N LYS A 3 -14.85 -20.46 3.04
CA LYS A 3 -13.90 -19.36 3.25
C LYS A 3 -13.47 -18.87 1.86
N TYR A 4 -14.00 -17.74 1.40
CA TYR A 4 -13.43 -17.04 0.26
C TYR A 4 -12.08 -16.46 0.72
N GLY A 5 -11.03 -17.25 0.56
CA GLY A 5 -9.66 -16.75 0.66
C GLY A 5 -9.53 -15.59 -0.32
N ALA A 6 -9.14 -14.43 0.18
CA ALA A 6 -8.88 -13.25 -0.63
C ALA A 6 -7.93 -13.66 -1.76
N ARG A 7 -8.44 -13.68 -3.00
CA ARG A 7 -7.60 -13.89 -4.18
C ARG A 7 -6.60 -12.73 -4.20
N SER A 8 -5.33 -13.00 -3.91
CA SER A 8 -4.27 -12.02 -4.04
C SER A 8 -4.01 -11.77 -5.53
N THR A 9 -4.87 -10.96 -6.13
CA THR A 9 -4.69 -10.39 -7.46
C THR A 9 -3.73 -9.18 -7.44
N GLY A 10 -3.04 -8.95 -6.33
CA GLY A 10 -2.31 -7.71 -6.01
C GLY A 10 -0.96 -7.52 -6.70
N GLY A 11 -0.56 -8.43 -7.59
CA GLY A 11 0.67 -8.31 -8.37
C GLY A 11 0.46 -7.60 -9.69
N THR A 12 1.09 -6.44 -9.90
CA THR A 12 1.13 -5.84 -11.24
C THR A 12 1.86 -6.78 -12.21
N GLY A 13 1.48 -6.80 -13.50
CA GLY A 13 2.15 -7.64 -14.50
C GLY A 13 3.66 -7.42 -14.58
N THR A 14 4.13 -6.22 -14.22
CA THR A 14 5.55 -5.86 -14.09
C THR A 14 6.22 -6.55 -12.91
N GLU A 15 5.58 -6.56 -11.73
CA GLU A 15 6.10 -7.22 -10.53
C GLU A 15 6.32 -8.71 -10.78
N MET A 16 5.32 -9.40 -11.35
CA MET A 16 5.46 -10.82 -11.65
C MET A 16 6.54 -11.11 -12.70
N ARG A 17 6.81 -10.16 -13.60
CA ARG A 17 7.92 -10.28 -14.57
C ARG A 17 9.27 -10.20 -13.87
N ILE A 18 9.44 -9.27 -12.94
CA ILE A 18 10.66 -9.12 -12.14
C ILE A 18 10.88 -10.37 -11.27
N LEU A 19 9.85 -10.84 -10.56
CA LEU A 19 9.96 -12.04 -9.71
C LEU A 19 10.33 -13.29 -10.53
N ARG A 20 9.74 -13.43 -11.72
CA ARG A 20 10.07 -14.52 -12.66
C ARG A 20 11.51 -14.45 -13.13
N TRP A 21 11.97 -13.27 -13.52
CA TRP A 21 13.35 -13.04 -13.94
C TRP A 21 14.35 -13.37 -12.82
N MET A 22 14.08 -12.94 -11.58
CA MET A 22 14.91 -13.28 -10.42
C MET A 22 15.00 -14.78 -10.16
N CYS A 23 13.92 -15.52 -10.42
CA CYS A 23 13.90 -16.99 -10.29
C CYS A 23 14.40 -17.73 -11.54
N GLY A 24 14.81 -17.03 -12.61
CA GLY A 24 15.16 -17.67 -13.89
C GLY A 24 14.01 -18.37 -14.60
N VAL A 25 12.76 -18.05 -14.24
CA VAL A 25 11.55 -18.70 -14.77
C VAL A 25 10.94 -17.86 -15.87
N THR A 26 10.65 -18.47 -17.00
CA THR A 26 9.96 -17.85 -18.13
C THR A 26 8.44 -18.03 -18.06
N ARG A 27 7.71 -17.52 -19.05
CA ARG A 27 6.27 -17.83 -19.19
C ARG A 27 6.03 -19.24 -19.73
N MET A 28 7.00 -19.84 -20.44
CA MET A 28 6.87 -21.15 -21.07
C MET A 28 6.87 -22.29 -20.04
N ASP A 29 7.47 -22.07 -18.88
CA ASP A 29 7.49 -23.04 -17.77
C ASP A 29 6.10 -23.26 -17.16
N ARG A 30 5.10 -22.43 -17.50
CA ARG A 30 3.70 -22.51 -17.03
C ARG A 30 3.55 -22.64 -15.50
N ILE A 31 4.57 -22.24 -14.74
CA ILE A 31 4.56 -22.23 -13.27
C ILE A 31 3.54 -21.19 -12.78
N ARG A 32 2.70 -21.57 -11.83
CA ARG A 32 1.72 -20.65 -11.22
C ARG A 32 2.40 -19.51 -10.46
N ASN A 33 1.85 -18.29 -10.56
CA ASN A 33 2.38 -17.11 -9.85
C ASN A 33 2.41 -17.31 -8.33
N THR A 34 1.47 -18.06 -7.76
CA THR A 34 1.44 -18.40 -6.34
C THR A 34 2.68 -19.19 -5.90
N ARG A 35 3.17 -20.11 -6.75
CA ARG A 35 4.38 -20.89 -6.47
C ARG A 35 5.62 -20.00 -6.49
N ILE A 36 5.75 -19.13 -7.49
CA ILE A 36 6.86 -18.16 -7.58
C ILE A 36 6.89 -17.26 -6.35
N ARG A 37 5.74 -16.71 -5.94
CA ARG A 37 5.67 -15.88 -4.72
C ARG A 37 6.03 -16.66 -3.46
N GLY A 38 5.60 -17.92 -3.35
CA GLY A 38 5.98 -18.80 -2.25
C GLY A 38 7.49 -19.08 -2.19
N THR A 39 8.18 -19.06 -3.33
CA THR A 39 9.64 -19.23 -3.39
C THR A 39 10.40 -17.96 -3.00
N VAL A 40 9.96 -16.78 -3.49
CA VAL A 40 10.71 -15.53 -3.29
C VAL A 40 10.57 -14.98 -1.86
N LYS A 41 9.53 -15.36 -1.10
CA LYS A 41 9.27 -14.87 0.27
C LYS A 41 9.35 -13.34 0.40
N VAL A 42 8.89 -12.62 -0.63
CA VAL A 42 8.86 -11.15 -0.66
C VAL A 42 7.41 -10.68 -0.58
N THR A 43 7.19 -9.67 0.26
CA THR A 43 5.91 -8.97 0.39
C THR A 43 5.48 -8.38 -0.95
N GLU A 44 4.17 -8.42 -1.23
CA GLU A 44 3.63 -7.77 -2.43
C GLU A 44 3.99 -6.28 -2.47
N ILE A 45 4.37 -5.80 -3.65
CA ILE A 45 4.71 -4.38 -3.84
C ILE A 45 3.53 -3.48 -3.47
N SER A 46 2.30 -3.95 -3.69
CA SER A 46 1.06 -3.27 -3.27
C SER A 46 1.05 -2.96 -1.77
N LYS A 47 1.43 -3.92 -0.93
CA LYS A 47 1.54 -3.80 0.51
C LYS A 47 2.71 -2.92 0.91
N LYS A 48 3.85 -2.99 0.23
CA LYS A 48 4.95 -2.05 0.53
C LYS A 48 4.58 -0.60 0.20
N LYS A 49 3.84 -0.38 -0.88
CA LYS A 49 3.28 0.95 -1.22
C LYS A 49 2.30 1.45 -0.14
N GLN A 50 1.45 0.57 0.38
CA GLN A 50 0.55 0.89 1.50
C GLN A 50 1.33 1.30 2.77
N GLU A 51 2.33 0.51 3.16
CA GLU A 51 3.20 0.84 4.30
C GLU A 51 3.83 2.23 4.14
N ARG A 52 4.45 2.51 2.98
CA ARG A 52 5.10 3.82 2.73
C ARG A 52 4.12 4.98 2.79
N ARG A 53 2.90 4.83 2.24
CA ARG A 53 1.85 5.86 2.34
C ARG A 53 1.47 6.14 3.79
N LEU A 54 1.24 5.09 4.59
CA LEU A 54 0.88 5.24 6.00
C LEU A 54 2.03 5.82 6.84
N GLN A 55 3.28 5.45 6.55
CA GLN A 55 4.46 6.06 7.18
C GLN A 55 4.53 7.57 6.91
N TRP A 56 4.32 7.98 5.66
CA TRP A 56 4.27 9.40 5.30
C TRP A 56 3.10 10.12 5.97
N PHE A 57 1.90 9.53 5.96
CA PHE A 57 0.74 10.08 6.66
C PHE A 57 1.06 10.35 8.13
N GLY A 58 1.59 9.36 8.85
CA GLY A 58 1.92 9.55 10.25
C GLY A 58 3.05 10.54 10.49
N HIS A 59 4.03 10.62 9.57
CA HIS A 59 5.02 11.69 9.60
C HIS A 59 4.35 13.06 9.55
N VAL A 60 3.45 13.29 8.59
CA VAL A 60 2.74 14.58 8.44
C VAL A 60 1.83 14.86 9.65
N GLU A 61 1.13 13.86 10.21
CA GLU A 61 0.29 14.05 11.41
C GLU A 61 1.05 14.57 12.63
N ARG A 62 2.31 14.16 12.81
CA ARG A 62 3.15 14.59 13.93
C ARG A 62 3.83 15.95 13.73
N ARG A 63 3.81 16.52 12.52
CA ARG A 63 4.41 17.84 12.27
C ARG A 63 3.55 18.96 12.82
N ASN A 64 4.16 20.13 13.05
CA ASN A 64 3.44 21.36 13.39
C ASN A 64 2.46 21.78 12.27
N GLN A 65 1.41 22.52 12.60
CA GLN A 65 0.42 23.04 11.65
C GLN A 65 1.02 23.97 10.59
N GLU A 66 2.11 24.67 10.92
CA GLU A 66 2.83 25.52 9.97
C GLU A 66 3.56 24.73 8.88
N TYR A 67 3.80 23.43 9.11
CA TYR A 67 4.44 22.58 8.11
C TYR A 67 3.58 22.51 6.85
N VAL A 68 4.17 22.89 5.71
CA VAL A 68 3.48 22.94 4.41
C VAL A 68 2.75 21.63 4.10
N GLY A 69 3.37 20.48 4.36
CA GLY A 69 2.72 19.18 4.12
C GLY A 69 1.45 18.97 4.96
N LYS A 70 1.40 19.51 6.18
CA LYS A 70 0.23 19.42 7.07
C LYS A 70 -0.88 20.37 6.60
N ARG A 71 -0.53 21.59 6.18
CA ARG A 71 -1.46 22.54 5.55
C ARG A 71 -2.07 21.96 4.28
N VAL A 72 -1.24 21.50 3.34
CA VAL A 72 -1.68 20.95 2.05
C VAL A 72 -2.55 19.71 2.23
N ARG A 73 -2.23 18.85 3.20
CA ARG A 73 -3.07 17.68 3.54
C ARG A 73 -4.50 18.08 3.93
N GLY A 74 -4.66 19.20 4.65
CA GLY A 74 -5.97 19.71 5.07
C GLY A 74 -6.77 20.40 3.97
N ILE A 75 -6.18 20.63 2.79
CA ILE A 75 -6.87 21.31 1.69
C ILE A 75 -7.82 20.33 0.99
N GLU A 76 -9.12 20.60 1.05
CA GLU A 76 -10.11 19.92 0.23
C GLU A 76 -10.31 20.64 -1.10
N VAL A 77 -9.89 20.00 -2.20
CA VAL A 77 -10.10 20.55 -3.55
C VAL A 77 -11.53 20.24 -4.00
N GLY A 78 -12.48 21.18 -3.94
CA GLY A 78 -13.89 20.91 -4.29
C GLY A 78 -14.19 20.60 -5.77
N ARG A 79 -13.22 20.72 -6.68
CA ARG A 79 -13.47 20.61 -8.13
C ARG A 79 -13.63 19.16 -8.62
N LYS A 80 -14.58 18.96 -9.54
CA LYS A 80 -14.76 17.72 -10.34
C LYS A 80 -13.46 17.40 -11.08
N ARG A 81 -13.06 16.12 -11.09
CA ARG A 81 -11.86 15.70 -11.80
C ARG A 81 -12.12 15.57 -13.30
N ASN A 82 -11.20 16.12 -14.08
CA ASN A 82 -11.18 15.94 -15.52
C ASN A 82 -10.94 14.46 -15.89
N ARG A 83 -11.44 14.09 -17.07
CA ARG A 83 -11.23 12.76 -17.66
C ARG A 83 -9.72 12.47 -17.78
N GLY A 84 -9.32 11.23 -17.50
CA GLY A 84 -7.92 10.79 -17.53
C GLY A 84 -7.16 10.92 -16.19
N ARG A 85 -7.60 11.79 -15.27
CA ARG A 85 -6.97 11.88 -13.94
C ARG A 85 -7.40 10.71 -13.05
N PRO A 86 -6.51 10.15 -12.19
CA PRO A 86 -6.90 9.12 -11.24
C PRO A 86 -8.12 9.54 -10.40
N LYS A 87 -9.10 8.62 -10.28
CA LYS A 87 -10.35 8.87 -9.55
C LYS A 87 -10.10 9.19 -8.08
N MET A 88 -9.20 8.44 -7.43
CA MET A 88 -8.89 8.57 -6.00
C MET A 88 -7.79 9.61 -5.71
N ARG A 89 -7.99 10.39 -4.65
CA ARG A 89 -6.99 11.29 -4.03
C ARG A 89 -6.03 10.50 -3.15
N TYR A 90 -4.95 11.19 -2.74
CA TYR A 90 -4.07 10.70 -1.70
C TYR A 90 -4.85 10.35 -0.41
N MET A 91 -5.68 11.27 0.09
CA MET A 91 -6.47 11.02 1.31
C MET A 91 -7.48 9.88 1.15
N ASP A 92 -8.08 9.70 -0.02
CA ASP A 92 -8.98 8.56 -0.28
C ASP A 92 -8.21 7.23 -0.16
N ARG A 93 -6.98 7.18 -0.66
CA ARG A 93 -6.09 6.01 -0.54
C ARG A 93 -5.65 5.78 0.91
N VAL A 94 -5.31 6.84 1.64
CA VAL A 94 -4.97 6.72 3.06
C VAL A 94 -6.16 6.19 3.86
N LYS A 95 -7.37 6.72 3.66
CA LYS A 95 -8.59 6.22 4.32
C LYS A 95 -8.84 4.74 4.01
N GLN A 96 -8.63 4.33 2.76
CA GLN A 96 -8.70 2.92 2.38
C GLN A 96 -7.64 2.07 3.11
N ASP A 97 -6.39 2.53 3.14
CA ASP A 97 -5.29 1.82 3.79
C ASP A 97 -5.48 1.68 5.30
N LEU A 98 -5.98 2.73 5.97
CA LEU A 98 -6.35 2.71 7.38
C LEU A 98 -7.45 1.67 7.64
N LYS A 99 -8.47 1.65 6.79
CA LYS A 99 -9.56 0.66 6.87
C LYS A 99 -9.06 -0.76 6.65
N GLU A 100 -8.18 -0.98 5.67
CA GLU A 100 -7.59 -2.31 5.40
C GLU A 100 -6.73 -2.82 6.56
N LYS A 101 -6.08 -1.93 7.31
CA LYS A 101 -5.29 -2.28 8.50
C LYS A 101 -6.07 -2.21 9.82
N ASN A 102 -7.35 -1.83 9.78
CA ASN A 102 -8.17 -1.56 10.95
C ASN A 102 -7.49 -0.60 11.95
N LEU A 103 -6.92 0.50 11.43
CA LEU A 103 -6.21 1.50 12.22
C LEU A 103 -6.99 2.81 12.26
N ASP A 104 -6.99 3.45 13.43
CA ASP A 104 -7.38 4.84 13.55
C ASP A 104 -6.18 5.77 13.24
N GLY A 105 -6.44 6.86 12.54
CA GLY A 105 -5.42 7.85 12.17
C GLY A 105 -4.85 8.61 13.37
N THR A 106 -5.57 8.68 14.49
CA THR A 106 -5.11 9.33 15.73
C THR A 106 -3.90 8.62 16.34
N LEU A 107 -3.78 7.31 16.14
CA LEU A 107 -2.65 6.49 16.59
C LEU A 107 -1.32 6.93 15.97
N ALA A 108 -1.36 7.72 14.90
CA ALA A 108 -0.17 8.28 14.26
C ALA A 108 0.65 9.20 15.17
N GLN A 109 0.08 9.73 16.26
CA GLN A 109 0.82 10.58 17.19
C GLN A 109 1.94 9.81 17.91
N ASN A 110 1.70 8.53 18.26
CA ASN A 110 2.74 7.67 18.82
C ASN A 110 3.57 7.05 17.68
N ARG A 111 4.84 7.47 17.55
CA ARG A 111 5.73 7.05 16.46
C ARG A 111 6.01 5.54 16.47
N ASP A 112 6.26 4.96 17.62
CA ASP A 112 6.68 3.55 17.74
C ASP A 112 5.52 2.60 17.49
N SER A 113 4.36 2.90 18.10
CA SER A 113 3.10 2.22 17.82
C SER A 113 2.76 2.31 16.33
N TRP A 114 2.86 3.49 15.73
CA TRP A 114 2.58 3.69 14.32
C TRP A 114 3.52 2.90 13.41
N LYS A 115 4.83 2.92 13.70
CA LYS A 115 5.83 2.18 12.91
C LYS A 115 5.54 0.68 12.94
N ARG A 116 5.20 0.13 14.11
CA ARG A 116 4.88 -1.29 14.27
C ARG A 116 3.59 -1.67 13.53
N LEU A 117 2.52 -0.89 13.69
CA LEU A 117 1.21 -1.18 13.09
C LEU A 117 1.20 -1.01 11.56
N THR A 118 1.99 -0.08 11.03
CA THR A 118 2.02 0.22 9.59
C THR A 118 3.00 -0.64 8.80
N LYS A 119 3.95 -1.32 9.45
CA LYS A 119 4.88 -2.25 8.80
C LYS A 119 4.13 -3.41 8.15
N ASN A 120 4.56 -3.81 6.96
CA ASN A 120 4.18 -5.07 6.35
C ASN A 120 5.45 -5.93 6.31
N ASP A 121 5.48 -6.96 7.14
CA ASP A 121 6.63 -7.86 7.23
C ASP A 121 6.66 -8.84 6.06
N ASP A 122 7.87 -9.21 5.63
CA ASP A 122 8.08 -10.25 4.64
C ASP A 122 7.74 -11.64 5.22
N PRO A 123 7.10 -12.54 4.43
CA PRO A 123 6.66 -13.86 4.90
C PRO A 123 7.78 -14.83 5.29
#